data_AF-A0A495XIN6-F1
#
_entry.id   AF-A0A495XIN6-F1
#
_cell.length_a   1.000
_cell.length_b   1.000
_cell.length_c   1.000
_cell.angle_alpha   90.00
_cell.angle_beta   90.00
_cell.angle_gamma   90.00
#
_symmetry.space_group_name_H-M   'P 1'
#
loop_
_entity.id
_entity.type
_entity.pdbx_description
1 polymer ?
#
loop_
_entity_poly.entity_id
_entity_poly.type
_entity_poly.pdbx_seq_one_letter_code
_entity_poly.pdbx_strand_id
1 'polypeptide(L)'
;MRVPPGLGNLEDVQRWALVVRRTDRARGRRWWLAVPAALVVAVAAAVVSTDPVGYGVAFWPFLSRSDRDDLRVMEMVTGAARAQGDPARVPPAVAADGVEVLETHLHPPNGAVWMRVRYPVHDGVRCREVMVLGDRVQVTSRRVDC
;
A
#
# COMPACT_ATOMS: atom_id res chain seq x y z
N MET A 1 -55.85 -42.57 -43.78
CA MET A 1 -55.66 -42.59 -42.31
C MET A 1 -54.34 -43.27 -41.97
N ARG A 2 -53.39 -42.54 -41.38
CA ARG A 2 -52.36 -43.02 -40.44
C ARG A 2 -51.68 -41.78 -39.84
N VAL A 3 -51.48 -41.83 -38.52
CA VAL A 3 -51.21 -40.74 -37.58
C VAL A 3 -49.75 -40.25 -37.68
N PRO A 4 -49.45 -38.94 -37.54
CA PRO A 4 -48.07 -38.48 -37.43
C PRO A 4 -47.51 -38.71 -36.01
N PRO A 5 -46.23 -39.11 -35.85
CA PRO A 5 -45.58 -39.17 -34.56
C PRO A 5 -44.94 -37.81 -34.26
N GLY A 6 -45.37 -37.14 -33.20
CA GLY A 6 -44.83 -35.84 -32.83
C GLY A 6 -44.84 -35.65 -31.33
N LEU A 7 -43.90 -36.29 -30.62
CA LEU A 7 -43.62 -36.03 -29.21
C LEU A 7 -42.17 -36.45 -28.92
N GLY A 8 -41.25 -35.50 -29.11
CA GLY A 8 -39.84 -35.69 -28.82
C GLY A 8 -39.09 -34.40 -29.12
N ASN A 9 -39.27 -33.38 -28.28
CA ASN A 9 -38.49 -32.13 -28.31
C ASN A 9 -38.74 -31.19 -27.11
N LEU A 10 -39.68 -31.51 -26.20
CA LEU A 10 -39.99 -30.63 -25.06
C LEU A 10 -38.99 -30.77 -23.89
N GLU A 11 -38.41 -31.96 -23.70
CA GLU A 11 -37.52 -32.22 -22.56
C GLU A 11 -36.12 -31.62 -22.75
N ASP A 12 -35.58 -31.64 -23.96
CA ASP A 12 -34.28 -31.03 -24.26
C ASP A 12 -34.35 -29.50 -24.19
N VAL A 13 -35.40 -28.87 -24.76
CA VAL A 13 -35.57 -27.42 -24.69
C VAL A 13 -35.71 -26.94 -23.24
N GLN A 14 -36.40 -27.70 -22.39
CA GLN A 14 -36.50 -27.39 -20.96
C GLN A 14 -35.16 -27.56 -20.23
N ARG A 15 -34.36 -28.59 -20.55
CA ARG A 15 -33.01 -28.76 -20.00
C ARG A 15 -32.09 -27.60 -20.36
N TRP A 16 -32.09 -27.17 -21.62
CA TRP A 16 -31.27 -26.03 -22.06
C TRP A 16 -31.71 -24.70 -21.42
N ALA A 17 -33.02 -24.47 -21.32
CA ALA A 17 -33.56 -23.27 -20.67
C ALA A 17 -33.19 -23.18 -19.17
N LEU A 18 -33.13 -24.33 -18.47
CA LEU A 18 -32.72 -24.38 -17.06
C LEU A 18 -31.22 -24.13 -16.86
N VAL A 19 -30.37 -24.61 -17.77
CA VAL A 19 -28.92 -24.37 -17.70
C VAL A 19 -28.59 -22.89 -17.90
N VAL A 20 -29.21 -22.24 -18.90
CA VAL A 20 -28.99 -20.79 -19.17
C VAL A 20 -29.48 -19.92 -18.00
N ARG A 21 -30.64 -20.26 -17.41
CA ARG A 21 -31.20 -19.48 -16.29
C ARG A 21 -30.41 -19.63 -14.97
N ARG A 22 -29.58 -20.68 -14.84
CA ARG A 22 -28.72 -20.90 -13.67
C ARG A 22 -27.42 -20.11 -13.77
N THR A 23 -26.87 -19.94 -14.98
CA THR A 23 -25.67 -19.12 -15.20
C THR A 23 -25.91 -17.62 -15.02
N ASP A 24 -27.12 -17.12 -15.33
CA ASP A 24 -27.42 -15.68 -15.16
C ASP A 24 -27.57 -15.25 -13.70
N ARG A 25 -28.20 -16.07 -12.85
CA ARG A 25 -28.40 -15.72 -11.43
C ARG A 25 -27.10 -15.67 -10.63
N ALA A 26 -26.11 -16.50 -10.99
CA ALA A 26 -24.79 -16.46 -10.37
C ALA A 26 -23.96 -15.26 -10.83
N ARG A 27 -24.18 -14.77 -12.07
CA ARG A 27 -23.43 -13.65 -12.65
C ARG A 27 -23.90 -12.29 -12.11
N GLY A 28 -25.20 -12.12 -11.91
CA GLY A 28 -25.79 -10.88 -11.40
C GLY A 28 -25.20 -10.47 -10.04
N ARG A 29 -25.27 -11.35 -9.02
CA ARG A 29 -24.83 -11.00 -7.65
C ARG A 29 -23.33 -10.75 -7.54
N ARG A 30 -22.51 -11.43 -8.35
CA ARG A 30 -21.04 -11.32 -8.34
C ARG A 30 -20.57 -10.02 -9.00
N TRP A 31 -21.28 -9.53 -10.01
CA TRP A 31 -20.95 -8.26 -10.68
C TRP A 31 -21.29 -7.03 -9.82
N TRP A 32 -22.40 -7.07 -9.07
CA TRP A 32 -22.76 -6.02 -8.11
C TRP A 32 -21.73 -5.83 -6.99
N LEU A 33 -20.96 -6.87 -6.64
CA LEU A 33 -19.85 -6.76 -5.70
C LEU A 33 -18.51 -6.46 -6.40
N ALA A 34 -18.37 -6.85 -7.66
CA ALA A 34 -17.13 -6.63 -8.43
C ALA A 34 -16.87 -5.14 -8.68
N VAL A 35 -17.90 -4.37 -9.03
CA VAL A 35 -17.77 -2.93 -9.28
C VAL A 35 -17.32 -2.15 -8.02
N PRO A 36 -17.98 -2.26 -6.85
CA PRO A 36 -17.53 -1.58 -5.64
C PRO A 36 -16.19 -2.12 -5.14
N ALA A 37 -15.91 -3.42 -5.27
CA ALA A 37 -14.60 -3.97 -4.93
C ALA A 37 -13.49 -3.39 -5.84
N ALA A 38 -13.73 -3.29 -7.15
CA ALA A 38 -12.79 -2.67 -8.08
C ALA A 38 -12.57 -1.19 -7.77
N LEU A 39 -13.61 -0.46 -7.39
CA LEU A 39 -13.51 0.93 -6.94
C LEU A 39 -12.63 1.05 -5.68
N VAL A 40 -12.86 0.21 -4.67
CA VAL A 40 -12.05 0.18 -3.44
C VAL A 40 -10.59 -0.11 -3.76
N VAL A 41 -10.31 -1.09 -4.64
CA VAL A 41 -8.95 -1.41 -5.09
C VAL A 41 -8.32 -0.23 -5.83
N ALA A 42 -9.06 0.45 -6.70
CA ALA A 42 -8.56 1.62 -7.43
C ALA A 42 -8.25 2.80 -6.51
N VAL A 43 -9.12 3.09 -5.53
CA VAL A 43 -8.90 4.14 -4.53
C VAL A 43 -7.69 3.79 -3.65
N ALA A 44 -7.59 2.54 -3.18
CA ALA A 44 -6.44 2.08 -2.41
C ALA A 44 -5.15 2.22 -3.22
N ALA A 45 -5.14 1.84 -4.50
CA ALA A 45 -4.00 2.01 -5.39
C ALA A 45 -3.60 3.48 -5.56
N ALA A 46 -4.58 4.39 -5.72
CA ALA A 46 -4.31 5.82 -5.82
C ALA A 46 -3.70 6.38 -4.53
N VAL A 47 -4.25 6.06 -3.37
CA VAL A 47 -3.71 6.50 -2.07
C VAL A 47 -2.31 5.93 -1.85
N VAL A 48 -2.09 4.66 -2.15
CA VAL A 48 -0.78 4.03 -2.00
C VAL A 48 0.25 4.64 -2.95
N SER A 49 -0.17 5.07 -4.14
CA SER A 49 0.73 5.70 -5.12
C SER A 49 1.29 7.06 -4.70
N THR A 50 0.65 7.77 -3.76
CA THR A 50 1.13 9.08 -3.32
C THR A 50 2.30 8.99 -2.34
N ASP A 51 2.31 7.97 -1.48
CA ASP A 51 3.41 7.68 -0.56
C ASP A 51 3.60 6.17 -0.33
N PRO A 52 4.12 5.43 -1.32
CA PRO A 52 4.30 3.98 -1.19
C PRO A 52 5.22 3.60 -0.02
N VAL A 53 6.20 4.46 0.29
CA VAL A 53 7.17 4.25 1.36
C VAL A 53 6.53 4.43 2.73
N GLY A 54 5.72 5.48 2.92
CA GLY A 54 4.97 5.71 4.15
C GLY A 54 3.95 4.60 4.46
N TYR A 55 3.40 3.97 3.42
CA TYR A 55 2.49 2.82 3.55
C TYR A 55 3.18 1.45 3.56
N GLY A 56 4.51 1.39 3.48
CA GLY A 56 5.27 0.14 3.56
C GLY A 56 5.15 -0.77 2.33
N VAL A 57 4.72 -0.26 1.18
CA VAL A 57 4.62 -1.05 -0.07
C VAL A 57 5.91 -0.95 -0.91
N ALA A 58 6.97 -1.54 -0.39
CA ALA A 58 8.30 -1.51 -1.02
C ALA A 58 8.36 -2.15 -2.43
N PHE A 59 7.35 -2.92 -2.84
CA PHE A 59 7.29 -3.60 -4.15
C PHE A 59 6.33 -2.95 -5.15
N TRP A 60 5.91 -1.69 -4.92
CA TRP A 60 4.95 -1.03 -5.79
C TRP A 60 5.46 -0.98 -7.24
N PRO A 61 4.71 -1.51 -8.24
CA PRO A 61 5.22 -1.74 -9.59
C PRO A 61 5.57 -0.44 -10.35
N PHE A 62 5.11 0.70 -9.84
CA PHE A 62 5.33 2.03 -10.42
C PHE A 62 6.31 2.88 -9.60
N LEU A 63 7.15 2.28 -8.74
CA LEU A 63 8.17 3.03 -8.00
C LEU A 63 9.13 3.74 -8.95
N SER A 64 9.17 5.07 -8.82
CA SER A 64 10.16 5.91 -9.49
C SER A 64 11.56 5.70 -8.89
N ARG A 65 12.61 6.20 -9.54
CA ARG A 65 13.96 6.18 -8.96
C ARG A 65 14.02 6.96 -7.65
N SER A 66 13.36 8.12 -7.62
CA SER A 66 13.24 8.93 -6.42
C SER A 66 12.54 8.19 -5.27
N ASP A 67 11.58 7.30 -5.55
CA ASP A 67 10.96 6.47 -4.50
C ASP A 67 11.89 5.37 -3.99
N ARG A 68 12.84 4.90 -4.81
CA ARG A 68 13.87 3.94 -4.36
C ARG A 68 14.93 4.60 -3.49
N ASP A 69 15.31 5.83 -3.81
CA ASP A 69 16.20 6.60 -2.93
C ASP A 69 15.53 6.85 -1.57
N ASP A 70 14.23 7.17 -1.61
CA ASP A 70 13.40 7.36 -0.43
C ASP A 70 13.33 6.08 0.43
N LEU A 71 13.10 4.93 -0.20
CA LEU A 71 13.17 3.62 0.49
C LEU A 71 14.55 3.38 1.12
N ARG A 72 15.64 3.66 0.40
CA ARG A 72 17.01 3.48 0.92
C ARG A 72 17.25 4.35 2.16
N VAL A 73 16.80 5.60 2.15
CA VAL A 73 16.90 6.49 3.32
C VAL A 73 16.08 5.93 4.48
N MET A 74 14.85 5.46 4.24
CA MET A 74 14.03 4.87 5.30
C MET A 74 14.61 3.55 5.85
N GLU A 75 15.24 2.74 5.02
CA GLU A 75 15.98 1.54 5.46
C GLU A 75 17.17 1.91 6.33
N MET A 76 17.93 2.93 5.96
CA MET A 76 19.04 3.47 6.76
C MET A 76 18.55 4.00 8.11
N VAL A 77 17.49 4.80 8.14
CA VAL A 77 16.90 5.29 9.39
C VAL A 77 16.45 4.14 10.28
N THR A 78 15.81 3.13 9.69
CA THR A 78 15.37 1.94 10.43
C THR A 78 16.57 1.12 10.93
N GLY A 79 17.64 1.01 10.14
CA GLY A 79 18.89 0.40 10.52
C GLY A 79 19.55 1.13 11.69
N ALA A 80 19.64 2.45 11.63
CA ALA A 80 20.16 3.30 12.70
C ALA A 80 19.33 3.14 13.98
N ALA A 81 18.00 3.19 13.86
CA ALA A 81 17.10 2.99 15.00
C ALA A 81 17.31 1.62 15.68
N ARG A 82 17.49 0.56 14.90
CA ARG A 82 17.76 -0.79 15.43
C ARG A 82 19.14 -0.91 16.05
N ALA A 83 20.15 -0.31 15.43
CA ALA A 83 21.52 -0.37 15.91
C ALA A 83 21.71 0.39 17.24
N GLN A 84 21.02 1.52 17.41
CA GLN A 84 21.17 2.35 18.60
C GLN A 84 20.40 1.80 19.80
N GLY A 85 19.20 1.23 19.60
CA GLY A 85 18.32 0.78 20.68
C GLY A 85 17.70 1.89 21.55
N ASP A 86 18.27 3.09 21.51
CA ASP A 86 17.77 4.32 22.14
C ASP A 86 17.38 5.35 21.05
N PRO A 87 16.08 5.68 20.92
CA PRO A 87 15.61 6.64 19.92
C PRO A 87 16.25 8.03 20.04
N ALA A 88 16.74 8.44 21.22
CA ALA A 88 17.44 9.71 21.37
C ALA A 88 18.77 9.79 20.61
N ARG A 89 19.36 8.64 20.25
CA ARG A 89 20.63 8.54 19.51
C ARG A 89 20.44 8.41 17.99
N VAL A 90 19.20 8.30 17.52
CA VAL A 90 18.90 8.12 16.10
C VAL A 90 19.17 9.38 15.26
N PRO A 91 18.75 10.59 15.68
CA PRO A 91 18.98 11.81 14.89
C PRO A 91 20.46 12.03 14.49
N PRO A 92 21.46 11.97 15.41
CA PRO A 92 22.85 12.15 15.01
C PRO A 92 23.39 11.00 14.15
N ALA A 93 22.85 9.77 14.28
CA ALA A 93 23.26 8.64 13.45
C ALA A 93 22.77 8.78 12.00
N VAL A 94 21.57 9.34 11.80
CA VAL A 94 20.99 9.56 10.46
C VAL A 94 21.64 10.76 9.76
N ALA A 95 22.04 11.79 10.51
CA ALA A 95 22.64 13.01 9.96
C ALA A 95 23.96 12.80 9.18
N ALA A 96 24.62 11.64 9.35
CA ALA A 96 25.94 11.36 8.77
C ALA A 96 25.91 10.99 7.28
N ASP A 97 24.77 10.53 6.74
CA ASP A 97 24.69 9.84 5.45
C ASP A 97 24.04 10.68 4.33
N GLY A 98 24.32 11.98 4.30
CA GLY A 98 23.72 12.90 3.32
C GLY A 98 22.23 13.17 3.55
N VAL A 99 21.72 12.78 4.71
CA VAL A 99 20.42 13.16 5.25
C VAL A 99 20.64 14.29 6.24
N GLU A 100 19.92 15.38 6.08
CA GLU A 100 19.95 16.51 7.00
C GLU A 100 18.76 16.43 7.95
N VAL A 101 19.03 16.48 9.25
CA VAL A 101 17.98 16.54 10.27
C VAL A 101 17.67 18.01 10.54
N LEU A 102 16.51 18.47 10.07
CA LEU A 102 16.05 19.85 10.20
C LEU A 102 15.48 20.15 11.58
N GLU A 103 14.76 19.20 12.16
CA GLU A 103 14.06 19.38 13.43
C GLU A 103 14.02 18.05 14.18
N THR A 104 14.02 18.09 15.51
CA THR A 104 13.99 16.89 16.36
C THR A 104 13.23 17.19 17.64
N HIS A 105 12.27 16.32 17.98
CA HIS A 105 11.48 16.37 19.20
C HIS A 105 11.53 15.03 19.91
N LEU A 106 12.13 15.02 21.10
CA LEU A 106 12.12 13.87 22.00
C LEU A 106 10.81 13.85 22.79
N HIS A 107 10.16 12.70 22.84
CA HIS A 107 8.90 12.50 23.56
C HIS A 107 9.13 11.53 24.74
N PRO A 108 9.68 12.01 25.87
CA PRO A 108 9.63 11.27 27.13
C PRO A 108 8.17 11.19 27.62
N PRO A 109 7.75 10.11 28.32
CA PRO A 109 8.55 9.01 28.86
C PRO A 109 8.68 7.78 27.94
N ASN A 110 7.97 7.74 26.82
CA ASN A 110 7.80 6.53 25.99
C ASN A 110 8.99 6.23 25.06
N GLY A 111 10.11 6.96 25.25
CA GLY A 111 11.33 6.80 24.47
C GLY A 111 11.09 6.99 22.97
N ALA A 112 10.21 7.90 22.54
CA ALA A 112 9.99 8.16 21.13
C ALA A 112 10.77 9.40 20.66
N VAL A 113 11.24 9.39 19.42
CA VAL A 113 11.77 10.58 18.76
C VAL A 113 10.99 10.85 17.49
N TRP A 114 10.60 12.11 17.31
CA TRP A 114 10.16 12.64 16.05
C TRP A 114 11.30 13.47 15.45
N MET A 115 11.49 13.38 14.15
CA MET A 115 12.44 14.23 13.44
C MET A 115 11.93 14.57 12.05
N ARG A 116 12.23 15.79 11.60
CA ARG A 116 12.07 16.19 10.21
C ARG A 116 13.40 16.07 9.51
N VAL A 117 13.43 15.32 8.42
CA VAL A 117 14.63 15.04 7.63
C VAL A 117 14.48 15.57 6.21
N ARG A 118 15.58 16.06 5.65
CA ARG A 118 15.73 16.49 4.26
C ARG A 118 16.84 15.69 3.60
N TYR A 119 16.62 15.18 2.40
CA TYR A 119 17.63 14.41 1.69
C TYR A 119 17.48 14.54 0.17
N PRO A 120 18.58 14.39 -0.57
CA PRO A 120 18.55 14.39 -2.02
C PRO A 120 17.91 13.09 -2.54
N VAL A 121 17.17 13.21 -3.63
CA VAL A 121 16.67 12.11 -4.46
C VAL A 121 17.01 12.40 -5.92
N HIS A 122 16.86 11.42 -6.80
CA HIS A 122 17.18 11.56 -8.22
C HIS A 122 16.59 12.81 -8.88
N ASP A 123 15.34 13.16 -8.56
CA ASP A 123 14.63 14.27 -9.22
C ASP A 123 14.57 15.56 -8.36
N GLY A 124 15.34 15.66 -7.28
CA GLY A 124 15.38 16.86 -6.43
C GLY A 124 15.65 16.59 -4.95
N VAL A 125 14.92 17.26 -4.07
CA VAL A 125 14.99 17.07 -2.61
C VAL A 125 13.64 16.60 -2.07
N ARG A 126 13.66 15.77 -1.03
CA ARG A 126 12.46 15.35 -0.31
C ARG A 126 12.61 15.63 1.17
N CYS A 127 11.49 15.95 1.80
CA CYS A 127 11.38 16.10 3.24
C CYS A 127 10.41 15.06 3.79
N ARG A 128 10.77 14.50 4.95
CA ARG A 128 9.92 13.57 5.69
C ARG A 128 9.90 13.92 7.15
N GLU A 129 8.75 13.70 7.75
CA GLU A 129 8.64 13.57 9.19
C GLU A 129 8.72 12.09 9.53
N VAL A 130 9.61 11.74 10.46
CA VAL A 130 9.89 10.38 10.88
C VAL A 130 9.68 10.28 12.38
N MET A 131 8.94 9.27 12.81
CA MET A 131 8.76 8.92 14.21
C MET A 131 9.39 7.56 14.47
N VAL A 132 10.21 7.45 15.51
CA VAL A 132 10.84 6.21 15.97
C VAL A 132 10.38 5.92 17.39
N LEU A 133 9.87 4.72 17.63
CA LEU A 133 9.33 4.26 18.91
C LEU A 133 10.24 3.21 19.56
N GLY A 134 10.58 3.37 20.84
CA GLY A 134 11.66 2.63 21.53
C GLY A 134 11.42 1.14 21.83
N ASP A 135 10.22 0.74 22.27
CA ASP A 135 10.03 -0.62 22.83
C ASP A 135 10.18 -1.78 21.82
N ARG A 136 10.04 -1.51 20.51
CA ARG A 136 10.20 -2.50 19.42
C ARG A 136 10.82 -1.94 18.14
N VAL A 137 11.43 -0.75 18.22
CA VAL A 137 11.94 0.01 17.07
C VAL A 137 10.92 0.01 15.92
N GLN A 138 9.82 0.73 16.13
CA GLN A 138 8.86 0.99 15.06
C GLN A 138 9.16 2.35 14.45
N VAL A 139 9.39 2.36 13.14
CA VAL A 139 9.61 3.59 12.37
C VAL A 139 8.36 3.86 11.54
N THR A 140 7.75 5.02 11.74
CA THR A 140 6.69 5.52 10.86
C THR A 140 7.17 6.81 10.22
N SER A 141 6.74 7.07 8.99
CA SER A 141 7.10 8.30 8.31
C SER A 141 5.96 8.82 7.47
N ARG A 142 5.98 10.13 7.23
CA ARG A 142 5.13 10.77 6.24
C ARG A 142 5.93 11.77 5.43
N ARG A 143 5.64 11.84 4.14
CA ARG A 143 6.15 12.91 3.27
C ARG A 143 5.55 14.25 3.68
N VAL A 144 6.40 15.28 3.68
CA VAL A 144 6.02 16.68 3.87
C VAL A 144 6.74 17.55 2.84
N ASP A 145 6.24 18.77 2.66
CA ASP A 145 6.93 19.74 1.82
C ASP A 145 8.25 20.19 2.48
N CYS A 146 9.24 20.37 1.62
CA CYS A 146 10.40 21.20 1.91
C CYS A 146 10.04 22.66 1.59
#